data_AF-A0A3N6QHB1-F1
#
_entry.id   AF-A0A3N6QHB1-F1
#
_cell.length_a   1.000
_cell.length_b   1.000
_cell.length_c   1.000
_cell.angle_alpha   90.00
_cell.angle_beta   90.00
_cell.angle_gamma   90.00
#
_symmetry.space_group_name_H-M   'P 1'
#
loop_
_entity.id
_entity.type
_entity.pdbx_description
1 polymer ?
#
loop_
_entity_poly.entity_id
_entity_poly.type
_entity_poly.pdbx_seq_one_letter_code
_entity_poly.pdbx_strand_id
1 'polypeptide(L)'
;MFPRSSDGRKELCFKTTVVFKGGEYYEEEEALVTLKFEKLFGYCSLCLSLCHDLEHCPLNPNPEKKRENREGASEKTIKQGVTREW
;
A
#
# COMPACT_ATOMS: atom_id res chain seq x y z
N MET A 1 20.16 12.23 -9.96
CA MET A 1 20.31 11.22 -8.88
C MET A 1 19.05 11.28 -8.03
N PHE A 2 18.16 10.30 -8.16
CA PHE A 2 16.86 10.31 -7.47
C PHE A 2 17.03 9.88 -6.00
N PRO A 3 16.39 10.56 -5.02
CA PRO A 3 16.42 10.10 -3.65
C PRO A 3 15.64 8.79 -3.53
N ARG A 4 16.36 7.70 -3.25
CA ARG A 4 15.79 6.42 -2.85
C ARG A 4 15.04 6.63 -1.53
N SER A 5 13.72 6.62 -1.57
CA SER A 5 12.91 6.55 -0.36
C SER A 5 12.59 5.09 -0.08
N SER A 6 13.09 4.60 1.06
CA SER A 6 13.05 3.20 1.51
C SER A 6 11.72 2.77 2.13
N ASP A 7 10.70 3.61 2.11
CA ASP A 7 9.40 3.31 2.68
C ASP A 7 8.39 3.18 1.54
N GLY A 8 7.94 1.94 1.26
CA GLY A 8 7.07 1.59 0.14
C GLY A 8 5.66 2.22 0.15
N ARG A 9 5.43 3.23 0.99
CA ARG A 9 4.20 4.03 1.15
C ARG A 9 4.38 5.49 0.75
N LYS A 10 5.60 5.94 0.42
CA LYS A 10 5.84 7.33 0.02
C LYS A 10 5.39 7.54 -1.43
N GLU A 11 4.61 8.59 -1.65
CA GLU A 11 4.19 9.04 -2.99
C GLU A 11 5.42 9.28 -3.88
N LEU A 12 5.35 8.83 -5.14
CA LEU A 12 6.40 9.11 -6.12
C LEU A 12 6.10 10.46 -6.76
N CYS A 13 7.01 11.42 -6.58
CA CYS A 13 6.83 12.79 -7.01
C CYS A 13 7.94 13.15 -8.01
N PHE A 14 7.55 13.46 -9.24
CA PHE A 14 8.46 13.83 -10.33
C PHE A 14 8.16 15.25 -10.78
N LYS A 15 9.21 16.07 -10.89
CA LYS A 15 9.12 17.37 -11.55
C LYS A 15 9.46 17.19 -13.02
N THR A 16 8.63 17.71 -13.90
CA THR A 16 8.83 17.64 -15.35
C THR A 16 8.26 18.89 -16.01
N THR A 17 8.61 19.14 -17.25
CA THR A 17 8.01 20.20 -18.05
C THR A 17 7.01 19.62 -19.03
N VAL A 18 5.87 20.28 -19.19
CA VAL A 18 4.87 19.94 -20.20
C VAL A 18 4.82 21.09 -21.18
N VAL A 19 4.98 20.75 -22.46
CA VAL A 19 4.87 21.70 -23.56
C VAL A 19 3.44 21.67 -24.09
N PHE A 20 2.73 22.77 -23.91
CA PHE A 20 1.40 22.99 -24.45
C PHE A 20 1.56 23.56 -25.86
N LYS A 21 1.17 22.77 -26.86
CA LYS A 21 1.10 23.25 -28.24
C LYS A 21 -0.08 24.21 -28.37
N GLY A 22 0.23 25.47 -28.61
CA GLY A 22 -0.74 26.52 -28.91
C GLY A 22 -1.40 26.31 -30.28
N GLY A 23 -2.68 26.68 -30.39
CA GLY A 23 -3.44 26.66 -31.65
C GLY A 23 -3.45 28.05 -32.32
N GLU A 24 -4.44 28.33 -33.16
CA GLU A 24 -4.55 29.63 -33.86
C GLU A 24 -4.71 30.86 -32.92
N TYR A 25 -5.10 30.63 -31.66
CA TYR A 25 -5.44 31.68 -30.70
C TYR A 25 -4.52 31.74 -29.46
N TYR A 26 -3.67 30.74 -29.26
CA TYR A 26 -2.81 30.63 -28.07
C TYR A 26 -1.38 30.32 -28.50
N GLU A 27 -0.41 30.94 -27.83
CA GLU A 27 0.99 30.68 -28.07
C GLU A 27 1.42 29.33 -27.44
N GLU A 28 2.55 28.81 -27.90
CA GLU A 28 3.19 27.66 -27.27
C GLU A 28 3.72 28.07 -25.88
N GLU A 29 3.40 27.26 -24.87
CA GLU A 29 3.81 27.50 -23.49
C GLU A 29 4.45 26.24 -22.90
N GLU A 30 5.56 26.40 -22.18
CA GLU A 30 6.17 25.33 -21.40
C GLU A 30 5.94 25.59 -19.91
N ALA A 31 5.25 24.67 -19.23
CA ALA A 31 5.03 24.78 -17.79
C ALA A 31 5.74 23.67 -17.02
N LEU A 32 6.34 24.03 -15.89
CA LEU A 32 6.83 23.08 -14.90
C LEU A 32 5.66 22.50 -14.12
N VAL A 33 5.48 21.18 -14.23
CA VAL A 33 4.46 20.44 -13.50
C VAL A 33 5.11 19.46 -12.52
N THR A 34 4.35 19.09 -11.50
CA THR A 34 4.73 18.04 -10.55
C THR A 34 3.77 16.87 -10.73
N LEU A 35 4.27 15.75 -11.24
CA LEU A 35 3.53 14.50 -11.35
C LEU A 35 3.62 13.74 -10.03
N LYS A 36 2.47 13.51 -9.40
CA LYS A 36 2.35 12.71 -8.19
C LYS A 36 1.70 11.38 -8.54
N PHE A 37 2.44 10.30 -8.35
CA PHE A 37 1.91 8.95 -8.49
C PHE A 37 1.68 8.38 -7.10
N GLU A 38 0.42 8.03 -6.86
CA GLU A 38 0.03 7.26 -5.69
C GLU A 38 0.27 5.78 -5.98
N LYS A 39 0.95 5.10 -5.05
CA LYS A 39 1.10 3.65 -5.15
C LYS A 39 -0.19 3.02 -4.65
N LEU A 40 -0.87 2.29 -5.54
CA LEU A 40 -2.07 1.56 -5.16
C LEU A 40 -1.66 0.20 -4.59
N PHE A 41 -1.89 -0.06 -3.30
CA PHE A 41 -1.46 -1.30 -2.62
C PHE A 41 -2.49 -1.87 -1.64
N GLY A 42 -3.76 -1.48 -1.77
CA GLY A 42 -4.85 -2.00 -0.95
C GLY A 42 -6.17 -1.37 -1.36
N TYR A 43 -7.26 -1.73 -0.69
CA TYR A 43 -8.52 -0.99 -0.83
C TYR A 43 -9.12 -0.72 0.55
N CYS A 44 -9.39 0.55 0.82
CA CYS A 44 -10.05 0.96 2.02
C CYS A 44 -11.53 1.21 1.74
N SER A 45 -12.40 0.36 2.28
CA SER A 45 -13.85 0.54 2.18
C SER A 45 -14.39 1.74 2.95
N LEU A 46 -13.59 2.35 3.83
CA LEU A 46 -14.00 3.49 4.66
C LEU A 46 -13.74 4.84 4.01
N CYS A 47 -12.60 5.02 3.33
CA CYS A 47 -12.29 6.25 2.59
C CYS A 47 -12.32 6.08 1.06
N LEU A 48 -12.66 4.87 0.58
CA LEU A 48 -12.71 4.51 -0.83
C LEU A 48 -11.37 4.72 -1.59
N SER A 49 -10.26 4.78 -0.86
CA SER A 49 -8.91 4.94 -1.41
C SER A 49 -8.30 3.58 -1.74
N LEU A 50 -7.51 3.54 -2.82
CA LEU A 50 -6.77 2.36 -3.27
C LEU A 50 -5.32 2.30 -2.71
N CYS A 51 -5.00 3.19 -1.76
CA CYS A 51 -3.63 3.38 -1.29
C CYS A 51 -3.33 2.61 0.00
N HIS A 52 -4.31 1.97 0.65
CA HIS A 52 -4.14 1.19 1.89
C HIS A 52 -5.38 0.34 2.17
N ASP A 53 -5.26 -0.64 3.05
CA ASP A 53 -6.39 -1.41 3.56
C ASP A 53 -7.04 -0.73 4.79
N LEU A 54 -8.28 -1.11 5.10
CA LEU A 54 -9.08 -0.55 6.20
C LEU A 54 -8.31 -0.44 7.53
N GLU A 55 -7.51 -1.45 7.87
CA GLU A 55 -6.72 -1.52 9.11
C GLU A 55 -5.71 -0.37 9.26
N HIS A 56 -5.18 0.12 8.13
CA HIS A 56 -4.17 1.17 8.08
C HIS A 56 -4.76 2.54 7.77
N CYS A 57 -6.09 2.65 7.71
CA CYS A 57 -6.75 3.90 7.37
C CYS A 57 -6.58 4.91 8.52
N PRO A 58 -6.12 6.14 8.25
CA PRO A 58 -6.01 7.18 9.28
C PRO A 58 -7.37 7.58 9.89
N LEU A 59 -8.46 7.25 9.19
CA LEU A 59 -9.82 7.48 9.63
C LEU A 59 -10.44 6.25 10.33
N ASN A 60 -9.70 5.14 10.48
CA ASN A 60 -10.19 3.96 11.17
C ASN A 60 -10.32 4.25 12.68
N PRO A 61 -11.53 4.22 13.25
CA PRO A 61 -11.75 4.49 14.67
C PRO A 61 -11.21 3.39 15.60
N ASN A 62 -10.85 2.22 15.06
CA ASN A 62 -10.30 1.11 15.83
C ASN A 62 -9.05 0.53 15.13
N PRO A 63 -7.86 1.14 15.32
CA PRO A 63 -6.62 0.59 14.77
C PRO A 63 -6.27 -0.70 15.54
N GLU A 64 -6.55 -1.86 14.96
CA GLU A 64 -6.19 -3.13 15.60
C GLU A 64 -4.66 -3.18 15.80
N LYS A 65 -4.23 -3.28 17.06
CA LYS A 65 -2.83 -3.48 17.41
C LYS A 65 -2.38 -4.80 16.84
N LYS A 66 -1.53 -4.74 15.81
CA LYS A 66 -0.89 -5.88 15.15
C LYS A 66 -0.41 -6.90 16.17
N ARG A 67 -1.09 -8.05 16.23
CA ARG A 67 -0.64 -9.23 17.00
C ARG A 67 0.47 -9.87 16.16
N GLU A 68 1.72 -9.66 16.54
CA GLU A 68 2.82 -10.47 16.01
C GLU A 68 2.69 -11.86 16.64
N ASN A 69 2.05 -12.80 15.95
CA ASN A 69 2.20 -14.21 16.23
C ASN A 69 2.62 -14.92 14.95
N ARG A 70 3.93 -15.14 14.80
CA ARG A 70 4.44 -16.23 13.97
C ARG A 70 4.85 -17.35 14.90
N GLU A 71 4.00 -18.37 14.88
CA GLU A 71 4.11 -19.64 15.58
C GLU A 71 5.35 -20.42 15.10
N GLY A 72 6.06 -21.03 16.04
CA GLY A 72 7.11 -22.00 15.74
C GLY A 72 7.85 -22.50 16.97
N ALA A 73 7.40 -23.61 17.57
CA ALA A 73 8.25 -24.64 18.19
C ALA A 73 7.43 -25.81 18.79
N SER A 74 7.48 -26.96 18.11
CA SER A 74 7.63 -28.35 18.61
C SER A 74 6.74 -28.91 19.74
N GLU A 75 5.98 -29.97 19.41
CA GLU A 75 6.05 -31.35 19.99
C GLU A 75 6.20 -31.46 21.54
N LYS A 76 5.43 -32.21 22.34
CA LYS A 76 4.89 -33.59 22.30
C LYS A 76 3.86 -33.68 23.44
N THR A 77 2.84 -34.55 23.41
CA THR A 77 2.80 -35.78 24.24
C THR A 77 1.56 -36.61 23.89
N ILE A 78 1.81 -37.91 23.79
CA ILE A 78 0.98 -39.03 23.35
C ILE A 78 0.10 -39.56 24.51
N LYS A 79 -0.99 -40.26 24.11
CA LYS A 79 -1.70 -41.43 24.73
C LYS A 79 -3.18 -41.08 25.04
N GLN A 80 -4.20 -41.86 24.71
CA GLN A 80 -4.34 -43.31 24.49
C GLN A 80 -5.75 -43.62 23.92
N GLY A 81 -5.96 -44.79 23.28
CA GLY A 81 -7.29 -45.36 22.99
C GLY A 81 -7.35 -46.20 21.72
N VAL A 82 -6.69 -47.36 21.67
CA VAL A 82 -7.28 -48.72 21.78
C VAL A 82 -8.19 -49.11 20.60
N THR A 83 -7.56 -49.93 19.74
CA THR A 83 -8.00 -50.99 18.81
C THR A 83 -9.48 -51.31 18.63
N ARG A 84 -9.86 -51.56 17.37
CA ARG A 84 -10.91 -52.51 17.01
C ARG A 84 -10.34 -53.51 15.99
N GLU A 85 -10.38 -54.77 16.37
CA GLU A 85 -10.26 -55.93 15.46
C GLU A 85 -11.68 -56.41 15.12
N TRP A 86 -11.78 -57.07 13.96
CA TRP A 86 -12.95 -57.67 13.28
C TRP A 86 -13.87 -56.71 12.51
#